data_AF-A0A359I9Z2-F1
#
_entry.id   AF-A0A359I9Z2-F1
#
_cell.length_a   1.000
_cell.length_b   1.000
_cell.length_c   1.000
_cell.angle_alpha   90.00
_cell.angle_beta   90.00
_cell.angle_gamma   90.00
#
_symmetry.space_group_name_H-M   'P 1'
#
loop_
_entity.id
_entity.type
_entity.pdbx_description
1 polymer ?
#
loop_
_entity_poly.entity_id
_entity_poly.type
_entity_poly.pdbx_seq_one_letter_code
_entity_poly.pdbx_strand_id
1 'polypeptide(L)'
;VDGATANLASNASYLSTYTVLALQARVALLKGDYDTAIAKAEKVISGPYELSDYDEYLNMWVTDAGKELIFVPYGDSKQGPSVPSTGSAWLSNFEGVIDYVPSSDVLGLYSEEDVRNYSFFENFELKNEGQGTMAMSFIKFPGNPVFNTGSDNAFKNKPKPFRLSEMYLIVAEAAAAKGNATDKANAALNAIRKARIEGYNDQSLSGTTLINEIRMERAKELIGEGFRISDLRRWGLGFTRPVNYSGYLSDLPSVLLPSSVETVYQAGDYRYVLPIPVGEMDSNPQLKGHQNPGY
;
A
#
# COMPACT_ATOMS: atom_id res chain seq x y z
N VAL A 1 25.50 -24.63 -3.38
CA VAL A 1 24.51 -24.27 -4.40
C VAL A 1 23.08 -24.30 -3.83
N ASP A 2 22.82 -25.14 -2.82
CA ASP A 2 21.53 -25.23 -2.11
C ASP A 2 21.07 -23.94 -1.40
N GLY A 3 22.00 -23.05 -1.00
CA GLY A 3 21.64 -21.77 -0.39
C GLY A 3 21.11 -20.71 -1.38
N ALA A 4 21.42 -20.82 -2.69
CA ALA A 4 20.99 -19.83 -3.68
C ALA A 4 19.55 -20.08 -4.15
N THR A 5 19.12 -21.34 -4.21
CA THR A 5 17.75 -21.73 -4.59
C THR A 5 16.75 -21.54 -3.45
N ALA A 6 17.19 -21.60 -2.19
CA ALA A 6 16.35 -21.34 -1.02
C ALA A 6 15.73 -19.92 -1.01
N ASN A 7 16.37 -18.94 -1.68
CA ASN A 7 15.84 -17.58 -1.84
C ASN A 7 14.92 -17.41 -3.06
N LEU A 8 14.69 -18.48 -3.84
CA LEU A 8 13.74 -18.50 -4.96
C LEU A 8 12.41 -19.11 -4.51
N ALA A 9 11.87 -18.60 -3.40
CA ALA A 9 10.61 -19.02 -2.82
C ALA A 9 9.94 -17.82 -2.12
N SER A 10 8.67 -17.96 -1.76
CA SER A 10 7.96 -16.97 -0.95
C SER A 10 8.66 -16.75 0.40
N ASN A 11 8.51 -15.54 0.94
CA ASN A 11 9.07 -15.14 2.24
C ASN A 11 10.61 -15.10 2.30
N ALA A 12 11.28 -15.06 1.14
CA ALA A 12 12.75 -15.04 1.09
C ALA A 12 13.32 -13.85 1.88
N SER A 13 14.31 -14.14 2.72
CA SER A 13 14.97 -13.15 3.59
C SER A 13 16.08 -12.36 2.93
N TYR A 14 16.50 -12.78 1.74
CA TYR A 14 17.56 -12.15 0.97
C TYR A 14 17.05 -11.81 -0.43
N LEU A 15 17.70 -10.82 -1.05
CA LEU A 15 17.41 -10.44 -2.42
C LEU A 15 17.63 -11.63 -3.35
N SER A 16 16.67 -11.86 -4.23
CA SER A 16 16.72 -12.91 -5.25
C SER A 16 16.60 -12.32 -6.65
N THR A 17 16.81 -13.15 -7.67
CA THR A 17 16.55 -12.77 -9.07
C THR A 17 15.13 -12.22 -9.24
N TYR A 18 14.14 -12.80 -8.55
CA TYR A 18 12.76 -12.31 -8.61
C TYR A 18 12.59 -10.95 -7.92
N THR A 19 13.31 -10.68 -6.83
CA THR A 19 13.33 -9.33 -6.22
C THR A 19 13.88 -8.28 -7.19
N VAL A 20 14.97 -8.61 -7.90
CA VAL A 20 15.57 -7.71 -8.90
C VAL A 20 14.61 -7.49 -10.07
N LEU A 21 13.94 -8.55 -10.56
CA LEU A 21 12.93 -8.44 -11.62
C LEU A 21 11.74 -7.59 -11.17
N ALA A 22 11.25 -7.75 -9.94
CA ALA A 22 10.15 -6.95 -9.39
C ALA A 22 10.53 -5.46 -9.30
N LEU A 23 11.74 -5.15 -8.82
CA LEU A 23 12.26 -3.79 -8.81
C LEU A 23 12.39 -3.20 -10.23
N GLN A 24 12.91 -3.98 -11.18
CA GLN A 24 13.01 -3.56 -12.58
C GLN A 24 11.63 -3.28 -13.18
N ALA A 25 10.62 -4.10 -12.88
CA ALA A 25 9.25 -3.89 -13.34
C ALA A 25 8.67 -2.58 -12.79
N ARG A 26 8.83 -2.33 -11.48
CA ARG A 26 8.38 -1.10 -10.82
C ARG A 26 9.05 0.13 -11.43
N VAL A 27 10.38 0.11 -11.57
CA VAL A 27 11.14 1.24 -12.14
C VAL A 27 10.75 1.48 -13.61
N ALA A 28 10.57 0.42 -14.40
CA ALA A 28 10.13 0.54 -15.79
C ALA A 28 8.74 1.18 -15.90
N LEU A 29 7.79 0.76 -15.07
CA LEU A 29 6.46 1.39 -15.00
C LEU A 29 6.56 2.88 -14.67
N LEU A 30 7.37 3.25 -13.66
CA LEU A 30 7.57 4.64 -13.26
C LEU A 30 8.19 5.50 -14.37
N LYS A 31 8.97 4.90 -15.28
CA LYS A 31 9.58 5.57 -16.43
C LYS A 31 8.70 5.58 -17.68
N GLY A 32 7.53 4.92 -17.66
CA GLY A 32 6.68 4.73 -18.83
C GLY A 32 7.21 3.68 -19.83
N ASP A 33 8.20 2.88 -19.46
CA ASP A 33 8.69 1.76 -20.26
C ASP A 33 7.77 0.54 -20.03
N TYR A 34 6.60 0.57 -20.68
CA TYR A 34 5.54 -0.43 -20.46
C TYR A 34 5.93 -1.83 -20.93
N ASP A 35 6.74 -1.95 -21.99
CA ASP A 35 7.19 -3.25 -22.50
C ASP A 35 8.11 -3.94 -21.51
N THR A 36 9.10 -3.22 -20.96
CA THR A 36 9.95 -3.76 -19.90
C THR A 36 9.15 -4.04 -18.64
N ALA A 37 8.23 -3.14 -18.25
CA ALA A 37 7.40 -3.33 -17.06
C ALA A 37 6.61 -4.66 -17.11
N ILE A 38 5.91 -4.90 -18.22
CA ILE A 38 5.16 -6.14 -18.45
C ILE A 38 6.10 -7.35 -18.47
N ALA A 39 7.16 -7.31 -19.29
CA ALA A 39 8.05 -8.47 -19.46
C ALA A 39 8.76 -8.88 -18.16
N LYS A 40 9.06 -7.94 -17.27
CA LYS A 40 9.69 -8.23 -15.97
C LYS A 40 8.67 -8.69 -14.93
N ALA A 41 7.51 -8.05 -14.86
CA ALA A 41 6.44 -8.45 -13.95
C ALA A 41 5.91 -9.85 -14.28
N GLU A 42 5.67 -10.17 -15.56
CA GLU A 42 5.21 -11.49 -16.00
C GLU A 42 6.20 -12.61 -15.65
N LYS A 43 7.51 -12.33 -15.68
CA LYS A 43 8.53 -13.29 -15.22
C LYS A 43 8.44 -13.59 -13.72
N VAL A 44 8.08 -12.60 -12.91
CA VAL A 44 7.85 -12.81 -11.47
C VAL A 44 6.54 -13.55 -11.23
N ILE A 45 5.49 -13.20 -11.97
CA ILE A 45 4.18 -13.87 -11.93
C ILE A 45 4.28 -15.34 -12.30
N SER A 46 5.09 -15.70 -13.30
CA SER A 46 5.36 -17.10 -13.68
C SER A 46 6.33 -17.82 -12.74
N GLY A 47 6.78 -17.16 -11.68
CA GLY A 47 7.72 -17.69 -10.70
C GLY A 47 7.05 -18.58 -9.64
N PRO A 48 7.75 -18.85 -8.53
CA PRO A 48 7.30 -19.76 -7.47
C PRO A 48 6.30 -19.12 -6.49
N TYR A 49 5.62 -18.04 -6.89
CA TYR A 49 4.74 -17.27 -6.02
C TYR A 49 3.28 -17.45 -6.44
N GLU A 50 2.38 -17.40 -5.48
CA GLU A 50 0.93 -17.42 -5.71
C GLU A 50 0.33 -16.18 -5.04
N LEU A 51 -0.78 -15.65 -5.58
CA LEU A 51 -1.55 -14.64 -4.85
C LEU A 51 -2.11 -15.32 -3.60
N SER A 52 -2.02 -14.64 -2.47
CA SER A 52 -2.58 -15.18 -1.24
C SER A 52 -4.10 -15.31 -1.37
N ASP A 53 -4.62 -16.44 -0.92
CA ASP A 53 -6.06 -16.64 -0.78
C ASP A 53 -6.62 -15.82 0.39
N TYR A 54 -7.93 -15.92 0.62
CA TYR A 54 -8.63 -15.11 1.62
C TYR A 54 -8.02 -15.24 3.02
N ASP A 55 -7.86 -16.47 3.52
CA ASP A 55 -7.36 -16.73 4.87
C ASP A 55 -5.87 -16.41 5.00
N GLU A 56 -5.09 -16.72 3.96
CA GLU A 56 -3.66 -16.38 3.95
C GLU A 56 -3.47 -14.86 3.94
N TYR A 57 -4.28 -14.10 3.20
CA TYR A 57 -4.15 -12.66 3.12
C TYR A 57 -4.38 -11.98 4.48
N LEU A 58 -5.38 -12.43 5.24
CA LEU A 58 -5.63 -11.96 6.61
C LEU A 58 -4.41 -12.22 7.51
N ASN A 59 -3.91 -13.47 7.48
CA ASN A 59 -2.82 -13.89 8.35
C ASN A 59 -1.46 -13.31 7.96
N MET A 60 -1.26 -12.96 6.69
CA MET A 60 0.01 -12.44 6.16
C MET A 60 0.44 -11.14 6.84
N TRP A 61 -0.51 -10.29 7.19
CA TRP A 61 -0.25 -9.01 7.87
C TRP A 61 0.16 -9.18 9.33
N VAL A 62 -0.29 -10.24 9.99
CA VAL A 62 0.07 -10.57 11.38
C VAL A 62 1.38 -11.34 11.43
N THR A 63 1.50 -12.40 10.63
CA THR A 63 2.60 -13.38 10.72
C THR A 63 3.83 -12.98 9.90
N ASP A 64 3.70 -12.00 9.02
CA ASP A 64 4.70 -11.61 8.04
C ASP A 64 5.15 -12.77 7.14
N ALA A 65 4.22 -13.65 6.79
CA ALA A 65 4.43 -14.79 5.91
C ALA A 65 3.22 -14.98 4.98
N GLY A 66 3.48 -15.26 3.70
CA GLY A 66 2.45 -15.58 2.72
C GLY A 66 3.06 -15.93 1.37
N LYS A 67 2.34 -16.69 0.55
CA LYS A 67 2.82 -17.14 -0.77
C LYS A 67 3.14 -15.99 -1.72
N GLU A 68 2.49 -14.83 -1.56
CA GLU A 68 2.70 -13.69 -2.47
C GLU A 68 3.90 -12.81 -2.11
N LEU A 69 4.57 -13.05 -0.97
CA LEU A 69 5.69 -12.22 -0.52
C LEU A 69 6.99 -12.60 -1.24
N ILE A 70 7.49 -11.71 -2.08
CA ILE A 70 8.70 -11.96 -2.90
C ILE A 70 9.98 -11.76 -2.07
N PHE A 71 9.96 -10.80 -1.15
CA PHE A 71 11.10 -10.46 -0.29
C PHE A 71 10.58 -9.96 1.06
N VAL A 72 11.09 -10.54 2.14
CA VAL A 72 10.76 -10.18 3.53
C VAL A 72 12.06 -10.14 4.32
N PRO A 73 12.67 -8.96 4.54
CA PRO A 73 13.91 -8.85 5.31
C PRO A 73 13.84 -9.64 6.62
N TYR A 74 14.91 -10.37 6.92
CA TYR A 74 14.97 -11.23 8.11
C TYR A 74 14.76 -10.42 9.39
N GLY A 75 14.03 -11.02 10.33
CA GLY A 75 13.85 -10.51 11.68
C GLY A 75 13.29 -11.61 12.57
N ASP A 76 13.92 -11.82 13.72
CA ASP A 76 13.46 -12.72 14.78
C ASP A 76 13.26 -11.97 16.11
N SER A 77 12.84 -12.66 17.16
CA SER A 77 12.62 -12.04 18.47
C SER A 77 13.88 -11.40 19.06
N LYS A 78 15.09 -11.90 18.72
CA LYS A 78 16.36 -11.33 19.17
C LYS A 78 16.73 -10.06 18.41
N GLN A 79 16.29 -9.93 17.16
CA GLN A 79 16.44 -8.75 16.31
C GLN A 79 15.25 -7.79 16.40
N GLY A 80 14.29 -8.06 17.28
CA GLY A 80 13.11 -7.22 17.53
C GLY A 80 13.39 -5.72 17.58
N PRO A 81 14.46 -5.23 18.24
CA PRO A 81 14.81 -3.79 18.24
C PRO A 81 15.05 -3.19 16.84
N SER A 82 15.50 -3.98 15.87
CA SER A 82 15.74 -3.55 14.48
C SER A 82 14.51 -3.70 13.56
N VAL A 83 13.47 -4.41 14.01
CA VAL A 83 12.22 -4.54 13.25
C VAL A 83 11.40 -3.26 13.41
N PRO A 84 10.94 -2.64 12.32
CA PRO A 84 10.20 -1.38 12.39
C PRO A 84 8.84 -1.58 13.08
N SER A 85 8.47 -0.62 13.93
CA SER A 85 7.15 -0.54 14.55
C SER A 85 6.17 0.15 13.59
N THR A 86 5.99 -0.42 12.39
CA THR A 86 5.19 0.20 11.32
C THR A 86 3.77 0.49 11.76
N GLY A 87 3.14 -0.40 12.55
CA GLY A 87 1.78 -0.20 13.03
C GLY A 87 1.61 0.99 13.95
N SER A 88 2.66 1.41 14.68
CA SER A 88 2.62 2.57 15.59
C SER A 88 2.35 3.90 14.89
N ALA A 89 2.45 3.94 13.56
CA ALA A 89 2.03 5.10 12.78
C ALA A 89 0.50 5.30 12.75
N TRP A 90 -0.29 4.26 13.04
CA TRP A 90 -1.76 4.30 12.97
C TRP A 90 -2.45 3.74 14.23
N LEU A 91 -1.75 2.91 15.00
CA LEU A 91 -2.29 2.18 16.16
C LEU A 91 -1.65 2.65 17.46
N SER A 92 -2.37 2.46 18.55
CA SER A 92 -1.94 2.84 19.90
C SER A 92 -2.33 1.77 20.91
N ASN A 93 -1.53 1.64 21.97
CA ASN A 93 -1.90 0.85 23.16
C ASN A 93 -2.74 1.69 24.15
N PHE A 94 -2.87 2.99 23.93
CA PHE A 94 -3.70 3.86 24.76
C PHE A 94 -5.16 3.78 24.33
N GLU A 95 -6.03 3.50 25.29
CA GLU A 95 -7.47 3.40 25.05
C GLU A 95 -8.02 4.69 24.43
N GLY A 96 -8.72 4.54 23.31
CA GLY A 96 -9.38 5.65 22.61
C GLY A 96 -8.46 6.61 21.87
N VAL A 97 -7.19 6.28 21.66
CA VAL A 97 -6.22 7.14 20.97
C VAL A 97 -5.78 6.52 19.64
N ILE A 98 -6.04 7.21 18.52
CA ILE A 98 -5.33 7.02 17.24
C ILE A 98 -5.16 8.39 16.57
N ASP A 99 -4.06 8.60 15.84
CA ASP A 99 -3.75 9.90 15.22
C ASP A 99 -4.31 10.06 13.80
N TYR A 100 -4.63 8.94 13.14
CA TYR A 100 -5.07 8.92 11.75
C TYR A 100 -6.29 8.04 11.58
N VAL A 101 -7.31 8.58 10.91
CA VAL A 101 -8.48 7.81 10.46
C VAL A 101 -8.51 7.73 8.94
N PRO A 102 -8.94 6.61 8.35
CA PRO A 102 -9.20 6.51 6.92
C PRO A 102 -10.21 7.56 6.47
N SER A 103 -10.04 8.11 5.27
CA SER A 103 -11.00 9.01 4.66
C SER A 103 -12.27 8.27 4.23
N SER A 104 -13.39 8.99 4.12
CA SER A 104 -14.69 8.37 3.85
C SER A 104 -14.76 7.67 2.49
N ASP A 105 -14.05 8.18 1.49
CA ASP A 105 -13.92 7.53 0.17
C ASP A 105 -13.22 6.18 0.26
N VAL A 106 -12.12 6.08 1.03
CA VAL A 106 -11.36 4.85 1.24
C VAL A 106 -12.25 3.78 1.90
N LEU A 107 -13.01 4.15 2.93
CA LEU A 107 -13.94 3.22 3.58
C LEU A 107 -15.01 2.71 2.62
N GLY A 108 -15.45 3.54 1.67
CA GLY A 108 -16.42 3.15 0.64
C GLY A 108 -15.86 2.29 -0.50
N LEU A 109 -14.55 2.00 -0.55
CA LEU A 109 -13.94 1.22 -1.63
C LEU A 109 -14.11 -0.30 -1.51
N TYR A 110 -14.41 -0.80 -0.32
CA TYR A 110 -14.38 -2.23 0.01
C TYR A 110 -15.79 -2.73 0.29
N SER A 111 -16.21 -3.80 -0.39
CA SER A 111 -17.48 -4.48 -0.09
C SER A 111 -17.30 -5.43 1.09
N GLU A 112 -18.40 -6.00 1.59
CA GLU A 112 -18.38 -6.99 2.68
C GLU A 112 -17.68 -8.28 2.29
N GLU A 113 -17.63 -8.61 1.00
CA GLU A 113 -16.95 -9.78 0.45
C GLU A 113 -15.45 -9.55 0.19
N ASP A 114 -14.96 -8.31 0.33
CA ASP A 114 -13.56 -7.96 0.09
C ASP A 114 -12.73 -8.15 1.37
N VAL A 115 -11.83 -9.15 1.37
CA VAL A 115 -10.95 -9.52 2.50
C VAL A 115 -10.17 -8.34 3.07
N ARG A 116 -9.90 -7.34 2.23
CA ARG A 116 -9.13 -6.15 2.60
C ARG A 116 -9.89 -5.26 3.58
N ASN A 117 -11.23 -5.31 3.59
CA ASN A 117 -12.03 -4.59 4.57
C ASN A 117 -11.65 -5.04 5.99
N TYR A 118 -11.55 -6.35 6.20
CA TYR A 118 -11.20 -6.96 7.48
C TYR A 118 -9.70 -6.96 7.79
N SER A 119 -8.86 -6.91 6.75
CA SER A 119 -7.40 -6.82 6.92
C SER A 119 -6.94 -5.40 7.25
N PHE A 120 -7.67 -4.38 6.79
CA PHE A 120 -7.21 -2.99 6.81
C PHE A 120 -7.97 -2.12 7.79
N PHE A 121 -9.19 -2.49 8.18
CA PHE A 121 -10.01 -1.63 9.04
C PHE A 121 -10.66 -2.39 10.19
N GLU A 122 -10.76 -1.71 11.33
CA GLU A 122 -11.46 -2.18 12.52
C GLU A 122 -12.21 -1.01 13.16
N ASN A 123 -13.37 -1.29 13.76
CA ASN A 123 -14.11 -0.30 14.54
C ASN A 123 -13.25 0.18 15.72
N PHE A 124 -13.23 1.49 15.94
CA PHE A 124 -12.48 2.09 17.03
C PHE A 124 -13.27 3.24 17.65
N GLU A 125 -13.40 3.24 18.98
CA GLU A 125 -14.00 4.35 19.70
C GLU A 125 -12.92 5.36 20.09
N LEU A 126 -12.82 6.46 19.34
CA LEU A 126 -11.96 7.59 19.67
C LEU A 126 -12.46 8.29 20.93
N LYS A 127 -11.56 8.65 21.85
CA LYS A 127 -11.86 9.50 23.00
C LYS A 127 -11.31 10.90 22.76
N ASN A 128 -12.20 11.86 22.54
CA ASN A 128 -11.87 13.28 22.48
C ASN A 128 -12.46 13.99 23.71
N GLU A 129 -11.61 14.58 24.56
CA GLU A 129 -12.03 15.24 25.81
C GLU A 129 -12.96 14.38 26.72
N GLY A 130 -12.78 13.04 26.68
CA GLY A 130 -13.59 12.08 27.44
C GLY A 130 -14.91 11.69 26.78
N GLN A 131 -15.24 12.24 25.60
CA GLN A 131 -16.37 11.81 24.78
C GLN A 131 -15.94 10.76 23.76
N GLY A 132 -16.72 9.69 23.64
CA GLY A 132 -16.52 8.64 22.63
C GLY A 132 -17.07 9.07 21.27
N THR A 133 -16.30 8.88 20.20
CA THR A 133 -16.73 9.06 18.81
C THR A 133 -16.31 7.84 18.00
N MET A 134 -17.24 7.22 17.29
CA MET A 134 -16.92 6.03 16.50
C MET A 134 -16.09 6.39 15.27
N ALA A 135 -15.07 5.60 15.01
CA ALA A 135 -14.14 5.71 13.89
C ALA A 135 -13.79 4.33 13.34
N MET A 136 -13.03 4.32 12.25
CA MET A 136 -12.33 3.14 11.77
C MET A 136 -10.82 3.34 12.00
N SER A 137 -10.15 2.37 12.59
CA SER A 137 -8.69 2.32 12.67
C SER A 137 -8.10 1.66 11.43
N PHE A 138 -6.88 2.02 11.04
CA PHE A 138 -6.16 1.34 9.96
C PHE A 138 -5.23 0.25 10.52
N ILE A 139 -5.62 -1.00 10.37
CA ILE A 139 -5.02 -2.17 11.05
C ILE A 139 -4.17 -3.08 10.16
N LYS A 140 -3.79 -2.63 8.95
CA LYS A 140 -2.99 -3.44 8.01
C LYS A 140 -1.63 -3.91 8.56
N PHE A 141 -1.10 -3.24 9.59
CA PHE A 141 0.15 -3.61 10.26
C PHE A 141 -0.10 -3.78 11.76
N PRO A 142 -0.78 -4.86 12.18
CA PRO A 142 -1.27 -5.01 13.55
C PRO A 142 -0.17 -5.33 14.57
N GLY A 143 1.05 -5.61 14.12
CA GLY A 143 2.13 -6.14 14.94
C GLY A 143 2.17 -7.67 14.94
N ASN A 144 3.35 -8.22 14.72
CA ASN A 144 3.64 -9.64 14.81
C ASN A 144 3.99 -9.99 16.27
N PRO A 145 3.22 -10.88 16.93
CA PRO A 145 3.43 -11.22 18.33
C PRO A 145 4.83 -11.74 18.68
N VAL A 146 5.57 -12.30 17.70
CA VAL A 146 6.96 -12.76 17.90
C VAL A 146 7.89 -11.63 18.38
N PHE A 147 7.56 -10.38 18.09
CA PHE A 147 8.37 -9.22 18.49
C PHE A 147 7.86 -8.54 19.77
N ASN A 148 6.81 -9.05 20.41
CA ASN A 148 6.32 -8.52 21.68
C ASN A 148 7.18 -9.07 22.82
N THR A 149 8.11 -8.26 23.32
CA THR A 149 8.99 -8.62 24.44
C THR A 149 8.46 -8.17 25.81
N GLY A 150 7.29 -7.52 25.85
CA GLY A 150 6.63 -7.00 27.06
C GLY A 150 5.14 -7.34 27.10
N SER A 151 4.38 -6.64 27.95
CA SER A 151 2.92 -6.81 28.08
C SER A 151 2.13 -6.21 26.92
N ASP A 152 2.71 -5.23 26.25
CA ASP A 152 2.03 -4.39 25.27
C ASP A 152 2.36 -4.84 23.84
N ASN A 153 1.48 -4.50 22.90
CA ASN A 153 1.75 -4.72 21.49
C ASN A 153 2.87 -3.77 21.02
N ALA A 154 3.95 -4.31 20.46
CA ALA A 154 5.06 -3.52 19.94
C ALA A 154 4.78 -2.91 18.55
N PHE A 155 3.67 -3.29 17.91
CA PHE A 155 3.26 -2.88 16.56
C PHE A 155 4.34 -3.10 15.49
N LYS A 156 5.19 -4.12 15.71
CA LYS A 156 6.32 -4.46 14.87
C LYS A 156 5.94 -5.48 13.81
N ASN A 157 6.21 -5.19 12.55
CA ASN A 157 6.02 -6.12 11.45
C ASN A 157 7.27 -6.12 10.58
N LYS A 158 7.65 -7.29 10.03
CA LYS A 158 8.69 -7.33 9.00
C LYS A 158 8.21 -6.59 7.75
N PRO A 159 9.08 -5.78 7.11
CA PRO A 159 8.76 -5.15 5.83
C PRO A 159 8.42 -6.17 4.75
N LYS A 160 7.58 -5.76 3.79
CA LYS A 160 7.16 -6.58 2.64
C LYS A 160 7.39 -5.79 1.33
N PRO A 161 8.65 -5.48 0.96
CA PRO A 161 8.90 -4.44 -0.05
C PRO A 161 8.42 -4.79 -1.46
N PHE A 162 8.24 -6.08 -1.75
CA PHE A 162 7.74 -6.58 -3.03
C PHE A 162 6.74 -7.71 -2.79
N ARG A 163 5.54 -7.57 -3.35
CA ARG A 163 4.47 -8.58 -3.34
C ARG A 163 4.03 -8.90 -4.77
N LEU A 164 3.56 -10.12 -4.98
CA LEU A 164 3.09 -10.59 -6.28
C LEU A 164 1.92 -9.73 -6.79
N SER A 165 1.06 -9.27 -5.89
CA SER A 165 -0.07 -8.39 -6.20
C SER A 165 0.34 -7.11 -6.94
N GLU A 166 1.47 -6.50 -6.55
CA GLU A 166 2.00 -5.33 -7.25
C GLU A 166 2.41 -5.67 -8.69
N MET A 167 2.95 -6.88 -8.93
CA MET A 167 3.36 -7.30 -10.28
C MET A 167 2.14 -7.41 -11.21
N TYR A 168 1.04 -7.98 -10.72
CA TYR A 168 -0.22 -7.99 -11.47
C TYR A 168 -0.72 -6.58 -11.76
N LEU A 169 -0.67 -5.67 -10.78
CA LEU A 169 -1.09 -4.29 -10.96
C LEU A 169 -0.16 -3.51 -11.92
N ILE A 170 1.13 -3.85 -11.97
CA ILE A 170 2.07 -3.31 -12.98
C ILE A 170 1.68 -3.79 -14.38
N VAL A 171 1.41 -5.10 -14.56
CA VAL A 171 0.97 -5.65 -15.85
C VAL A 171 -0.35 -5.00 -16.28
N ALA A 172 -1.33 -4.92 -15.38
CA ALA A 172 -2.63 -4.33 -15.67
C ALA A 172 -2.50 -2.90 -16.19
N GLU A 173 -1.76 -2.07 -15.46
CA GLU A 173 -1.57 -0.66 -15.81
C GLU A 173 -0.77 -0.48 -17.09
N ALA A 174 0.36 -1.15 -17.23
CA ALA A 174 1.21 -1.04 -18.41
C ALA A 174 0.49 -1.53 -19.68
N ALA A 175 -0.28 -2.62 -19.58
CA ALA A 175 -1.06 -3.14 -20.70
C ALA A 175 -2.20 -2.18 -21.10
N ALA A 176 -2.90 -1.57 -20.14
CA ALA A 176 -3.91 -0.56 -20.42
C ALA A 176 -3.31 0.69 -21.07
N ALA A 177 -2.15 1.15 -20.59
CA ALA A 177 -1.47 2.33 -21.12
C ALA A 177 -1.02 2.17 -22.59
N LYS A 178 -0.71 0.95 -23.03
CA LYS A 178 -0.39 0.66 -24.44
C LYS A 178 -1.60 0.76 -25.39
N GLY A 179 -2.83 0.69 -24.87
CA GLY A 179 -4.06 0.82 -25.66
C GLY A 179 -4.39 -0.35 -26.60
N ASN A 180 -3.50 -1.31 -26.80
CA ASN A 180 -3.69 -2.49 -27.67
C ASN A 180 -3.60 -3.84 -26.92
N ALA A 181 -3.60 -3.81 -25.57
CA ALA A 181 -3.48 -4.99 -24.73
C ALA A 181 -4.59 -5.06 -23.65
N THR A 182 -5.81 -4.65 -24.02
CA THR A 182 -6.98 -4.58 -23.13
C THR A 182 -7.30 -5.91 -22.43
N ASP A 183 -7.21 -7.04 -23.15
CA ASP A 183 -7.49 -8.35 -22.55
C ASP A 183 -6.45 -8.73 -21.48
N LYS A 184 -5.17 -8.41 -21.72
CA LYS A 184 -4.09 -8.60 -20.74
C LYS A 184 -4.32 -7.74 -19.49
N ALA A 185 -4.75 -6.49 -19.70
CA ALA A 185 -5.04 -5.58 -18.60
C ALA A 185 -6.21 -6.09 -17.72
N ASN A 186 -7.30 -6.54 -18.36
CA ASN A 186 -8.44 -7.13 -17.64
C ASN A 186 -8.07 -8.43 -16.93
N ALA A 187 -7.31 -9.32 -17.58
CA ALA A 187 -6.88 -10.58 -16.97
C ALA A 187 -6.07 -10.33 -15.68
N ALA A 188 -5.14 -9.39 -15.71
CA ALA A 188 -4.34 -9.04 -14.54
C ALA A 188 -5.15 -8.37 -13.43
N LEU A 189 -6.10 -7.49 -13.78
CA LEU A 189 -7.02 -6.86 -12.82
C LEU A 189 -7.95 -7.89 -12.17
N ASN A 190 -8.57 -8.77 -12.97
CA ASN A 190 -9.47 -9.81 -12.50
C ASN A 190 -8.75 -10.82 -11.59
N ALA A 191 -7.48 -11.13 -11.85
CA ALA A 191 -6.70 -12.03 -11.00
C ALA A 191 -6.60 -11.52 -9.56
N ILE A 192 -6.35 -10.21 -9.38
CA ILE A 192 -6.29 -9.59 -8.05
C ILE A 192 -7.67 -9.58 -7.40
N ARG A 193 -8.70 -9.13 -8.12
CA ARG A 193 -10.06 -9.06 -7.57
C ARG A 193 -10.58 -10.43 -7.14
N LYS A 194 -10.34 -11.46 -7.95
CA LYS A 194 -10.71 -12.85 -7.64
C LYS A 194 -9.99 -13.39 -6.39
N ALA A 195 -8.77 -12.96 -6.13
CA ALA A 195 -8.01 -13.34 -4.94
C ALA A 195 -8.38 -12.54 -3.68
N ARG A 196 -9.23 -11.51 -3.78
CA ARG A 196 -9.60 -10.62 -2.66
C ARG A 196 -11.09 -10.61 -2.35
N ILE A 197 -11.93 -10.80 -3.36
CA ILE A 197 -13.37 -10.60 -3.27
C ILE A 197 -14.06 -11.94 -3.46
N GLU A 198 -14.76 -12.40 -2.42
CA GLU A 198 -15.56 -13.62 -2.47
C GLU A 198 -16.68 -13.48 -3.52
N GLY A 199 -16.92 -14.52 -4.31
CA GLY A 199 -17.95 -14.51 -5.36
C GLY A 199 -17.67 -13.58 -6.55
N TYR A 200 -16.44 -13.06 -6.70
CA TYR A 200 -16.09 -12.17 -7.81
C TYR A 200 -16.25 -12.83 -9.19
N ASN A 201 -16.94 -12.13 -10.09
CA ASN A 201 -17.07 -12.50 -11.50
C ASN A 201 -16.15 -11.64 -12.36
N ASP A 202 -15.46 -12.27 -13.31
CA ASP A 202 -14.53 -11.57 -14.20
C ASP A 202 -15.26 -10.49 -15.00
N GLN A 203 -14.64 -9.31 -15.09
CA GLN A 203 -15.14 -8.17 -15.85
C GLN A 203 -14.34 -7.99 -17.14
N SER A 204 -14.98 -7.42 -18.16
CA SER A 204 -14.32 -6.96 -19.39
C SER A 204 -14.58 -5.47 -19.55
N LEU A 205 -13.59 -4.68 -19.14
CA LEU A 205 -13.63 -3.23 -19.15
C LEU A 205 -12.78 -2.70 -20.31
N SER A 206 -13.06 -1.47 -20.73
CA SER A 206 -12.29 -0.81 -21.78
C SER A 206 -12.16 0.69 -21.55
N GLY A 207 -11.29 1.34 -22.33
CA GLY A 207 -11.10 2.78 -22.33
C GLY A 207 -10.79 3.36 -20.95
N THR A 208 -11.35 4.53 -20.67
CA THR A 208 -11.13 5.25 -19.40
C THR A 208 -11.66 4.48 -18.19
N THR A 209 -12.72 3.69 -18.34
CA THR A 209 -13.26 2.86 -17.24
C THR A 209 -12.22 1.85 -16.77
N LEU A 210 -11.61 1.10 -17.69
CA LEU A 210 -10.54 0.15 -17.32
C LEU A 210 -9.37 0.84 -16.62
N ILE A 211 -8.93 1.99 -17.13
CA ILE A 211 -7.83 2.76 -16.53
C ILE A 211 -8.18 3.18 -15.10
N ASN A 212 -9.39 3.69 -14.87
CA ASN A 212 -9.82 4.13 -13.55
C ASN A 212 -9.96 2.95 -12.58
N GLU A 213 -10.51 1.83 -13.02
CA GLU A 213 -10.65 0.62 -12.20
C GLU A 213 -9.27 0.04 -11.82
N ILE A 214 -8.28 0.06 -12.72
CA ILE A 214 -6.90 -0.33 -12.39
C ILE A 214 -6.29 0.60 -11.36
N ARG A 215 -6.43 1.93 -11.53
CA ARG A 215 -5.93 2.92 -10.57
C ARG A 215 -6.58 2.76 -9.20
N MET A 216 -7.88 2.45 -9.18
CA MET A 216 -8.63 2.20 -7.96
C MET A 216 -8.17 0.91 -7.28
N GLU A 217 -8.04 -0.18 -8.02
CA GLU A 217 -7.56 -1.45 -7.47
C GLU A 217 -6.15 -1.32 -6.90
N ARG A 218 -5.29 -0.54 -7.58
CA ARG A 218 -3.94 -0.24 -7.11
C ARG A 218 -3.96 0.57 -5.80
N ALA A 219 -4.88 1.53 -5.66
CA ALA A 219 -5.07 2.27 -4.42
C ALA A 219 -5.60 1.37 -3.29
N LYS A 220 -6.56 0.47 -3.59
CA LYS A 220 -7.12 -0.48 -2.63
C LYS A 220 -6.06 -1.45 -2.12
N GLU A 221 -5.32 -2.10 -3.02
CA GLU A 221 -4.38 -3.16 -2.67
C GLU A 221 -3.13 -2.64 -1.97
N LEU A 222 -2.64 -1.46 -2.34
CA LEU A 222 -1.36 -0.89 -1.88
C LEU A 222 -1.52 0.23 -0.82
N ILE A 223 -2.71 0.37 -0.22
CA ILE A 223 -2.95 1.34 0.85
C ILE A 223 -1.96 1.11 2.01
N GLY A 224 -1.41 2.19 2.57
CA GLY A 224 -0.43 2.14 3.67
C GLY A 224 0.98 1.70 3.27
N GLU A 225 1.23 1.35 2.01
CA GLU A 225 2.56 0.85 1.55
C GLU A 225 3.40 1.91 0.82
N GLY A 226 2.98 3.19 0.84
CA GLY A 226 3.78 4.32 0.34
C GLY A 226 3.65 4.64 -1.16
N PHE A 227 2.65 4.10 -1.86
CA PHE A 227 2.50 4.27 -3.31
C PHE A 227 1.64 5.47 -3.75
N ARG A 228 0.59 5.81 -2.98
CA ARG A 228 -0.50 6.69 -3.44
C ARG A 228 -0.04 8.06 -3.94
N ILE A 229 0.85 8.73 -3.19
CA ILE A 229 1.36 10.06 -3.56
C ILE A 229 2.18 10.00 -4.86
N SER A 230 3.03 8.97 -5.01
CA SER A 230 3.81 8.76 -6.24
C SER A 230 2.91 8.44 -7.44
N ASP A 231 1.87 7.63 -7.22
CA ASP A 231 0.88 7.28 -8.24
C ASP A 231 0.08 8.49 -8.72
N LEU A 232 -0.44 9.32 -7.79
CA LEU A 232 -1.14 10.56 -8.15
C LEU A 232 -0.24 11.53 -8.93
N ARG A 233 1.01 11.69 -8.49
CA ARG A 233 2.01 12.54 -9.16
C ARG A 233 2.25 12.10 -10.61
N ARG A 234 2.56 10.82 -10.83
CA ARG A 234 2.90 10.32 -12.17
C ARG A 234 1.68 10.24 -13.10
N TRP A 235 0.47 10.13 -12.56
CA TRP A 235 -0.77 10.21 -13.34
C TRP A 235 -1.22 11.65 -13.62
N GLY A 236 -0.54 12.66 -13.03
CA GLY A 236 -0.93 14.06 -13.16
C GLY A 236 -2.29 14.33 -12.53
N LEU A 237 -2.62 13.69 -11.41
CA LEU A 237 -3.90 13.84 -10.73
C LEU A 237 -3.74 14.66 -9.45
N GLY A 238 -4.74 15.49 -9.17
CA GLY A 238 -4.96 16.10 -7.87
C GLY A 238 -5.80 15.20 -6.95
N PHE A 239 -6.01 15.65 -5.72
CA PHE A 239 -7.00 15.08 -4.82
C PHE A 239 -7.52 16.13 -3.84
N THR A 240 -8.74 15.93 -3.37
CA THR A 240 -9.34 16.63 -2.24
C THR A 240 -9.68 15.59 -1.20
N ARG A 241 -9.34 15.80 0.07
CA ARG A 241 -9.73 14.88 1.13
C ARG A 241 -11.26 14.94 1.34
N PRO A 242 -11.98 13.83 1.19
CA PRO A 242 -13.41 13.82 1.49
C PRO A 242 -13.64 13.67 2.99
N VAL A 243 -14.72 14.30 3.46
CA VAL A 243 -15.14 14.30 4.88
C VAL A 243 -16.61 13.94 5.08
N ASN A 244 -17.25 13.42 4.06
CA ASN A 244 -18.63 12.96 4.15
C ASN A 244 -18.65 11.51 4.62
N TYR A 245 -18.56 11.31 5.94
CA TYR A 245 -18.74 10.01 6.59
C TYR A 245 -20.23 9.72 6.78
N SER A 246 -20.64 8.46 6.65
CA SER A 246 -22.05 8.04 6.70
C SER A 246 -22.30 6.99 7.79
N GLY A 247 -23.57 6.76 8.10
CA GLY A 247 -23.97 5.75 9.08
C GLY A 247 -23.52 6.12 10.50
N TYR A 248 -23.00 5.15 11.25
CA TYR A 248 -22.56 5.35 12.63
C TYR A 248 -21.27 6.19 12.76
N LEU A 249 -20.67 6.61 11.65
CA LEU A 249 -19.48 7.48 11.60
C LEU A 249 -19.83 8.96 11.35
N SER A 250 -21.12 9.33 11.36
CA SER A 250 -21.57 10.70 11.04
C SER A 250 -20.99 11.79 11.93
N ASP A 251 -20.60 11.43 13.16
CA ASP A 251 -20.08 12.36 14.16
C ASP A 251 -18.55 12.55 14.05
N LEU A 252 -17.87 11.66 13.33
CA LEU A 252 -16.41 11.68 13.15
C LEU A 252 -15.85 13.00 12.61
N PRO A 253 -16.48 13.69 11.63
CA PRO A 253 -15.98 14.98 11.14
C PRO A 253 -15.77 16.04 12.23
N SER A 254 -16.54 15.99 13.32
CA SER A 254 -16.48 16.98 14.39
C SER A 254 -15.20 16.89 15.24
N VAL A 255 -14.51 15.76 15.19
CA VAL A 255 -13.27 15.51 15.97
C VAL A 255 -12.02 15.49 15.10
N LEU A 256 -12.13 15.74 13.78
CA LEU A 256 -10.97 15.83 12.89
C LEU A 256 -10.30 17.19 12.98
N LEU A 257 -8.98 17.21 12.87
CA LEU A 257 -8.22 18.47 12.77
C LEU A 257 -8.68 19.28 11.55
N PRO A 258 -9.10 20.55 11.70
CA PRO A 258 -9.60 21.37 10.59
C PRO A 258 -8.61 21.49 9.40
N SER A 259 -7.33 21.70 9.68
CA SER A 259 -6.29 21.76 8.64
C SER A 259 -6.16 20.47 7.83
N SER A 260 -6.53 19.34 8.44
CA SER A 260 -6.45 18.04 7.79
C SER A 260 -7.61 17.80 6.82
N VAL A 261 -8.79 18.39 7.07
CA VAL A 261 -9.99 18.21 6.25
C VAL A 261 -10.03 19.12 5.02
N GLU A 262 -9.29 20.22 5.04
CA GLU A 262 -9.16 21.17 3.92
C GLU A 262 -8.03 20.80 2.95
N THR A 263 -7.46 19.60 3.06
CA THR A 263 -6.32 19.18 2.24
C THR A 263 -6.72 19.03 0.76
N VAL A 264 -6.16 19.90 -0.08
CA VAL A 264 -6.32 19.87 -1.54
C VAL A 264 -4.96 19.95 -2.23
N TYR A 265 -4.77 19.05 -3.21
CA TYR A 265 -3.63 19.05 -4.13
C TYR A 265 -4.17 19.14 -5.55
N GLN A 266 -3.58 20.03 -6.35
CA GLN A 266 -3.90 20.14 -7.76
C GLN A 266 -3.05 19.18 -8.60
N ALA A 267 -3.46 18.90 -9.83
CA ALA A 267 -2.61 18.19 -10.78
C ALA A 267 -1.29 18.96 -10.96
N GLY A 268 -0.15 18.29 -10.73
CA GLY A 268 1.17 18.92 -10.84
C GLY A 268 1.59 19.80 -9.66
N ASP A 269 0.89 19.73 -8.53
CA ASP A 269 1.26 20.48 -7.31
C ASP A 269 2.70 20.20 -6.88
N TYR A 270 3.47 21.24 -6.58
CA TYR A 270 4.89 21.12 -6.24
C TYR A 270 5.11 20.29 -4.96
N ARG A 271 4.12 20.24 -4.07
CA ARG A 271 4.18 19.48 -2.80
C ARG A 271 4.18 17.97 -2.99
N TYR A 272 3.94 17.47 -4.20
CA TYR A 272 4.18 16.06 -4.55
C TYR A 272 5.67 15.67 -4.52
N VAL A 273 6.58 16.64 -4.44
CA VAL A 273 8.01 16.43 -4.23
C VAL A 273 8.39 17.17 -2.94
N LEU A 274 9.03 16.45 -2.01
CA LEU A 274 9.49 17.05 -0.75
C LEU A 274 10.62 18.06 -1.01
N PRO A 275 10.77 19.11 -0.18
CA PRO A 275 11.91 20.00 -0.29
C PRO A 275 13.22 19.24 -0.02
N ILE A 276 14.31 19.71 -0.62
CA ILE A 276 15.66 19.31 -0.21
C ILE A 276 15.81 19.72 1.27
N PRO A 277 16.26 18.80 2.16
CA PRO A 277 16.38 19.10 3.59
C PRO A 277 17.18 20.37 3.85
N VAL A 278 16.69 21.22 4.76
CA VAL A 278 17.33 22.51 5.10
C VAL A 278 18.79 22.33 5.50
N GLY A 279 19.11 21.30 6.30
CA GLY A 279 20.50 21.02 6.69
C GLY A 279 21.42 20.70 5.51
N GLU A 280 20.90 20.10 4.44
CA GLU A 280 21.68 19.86 3.21
C GLU A 280 21.86 21.18 2.43
N MET A 281 20.80 22.00 2.32
CA MET A 281 20.88 23.32 1.69
C MET A 281 21.87 24.27 2.38
N ASP A 282 21.92 24.23 3.72
CA ASP A 282 22.78 25.10 4.52
C ASP A 282 24.24 24.67 4.50
N SER A 283 24.51 23.36 4.48
CA SER A 283 25.87 22.81 4.56
C SER A 283 26.57 22.68 3.20
N ASN A 284 25.82 22.67 2.10
CA ASN A 284 26.34 22.49 0.76
C ASN A 284 26.12 23.75 -0.11
N PRO A 285 27.12 24.65 -0.20
CA PRO A 285 27.01 25.89 -0.98
C PRO A 285 26.69 25.67 -2.47
N GLN A 286 26.98 24.49 -3.04
CA GLN A 286 26.67 24.17 -4.43
C GLN A 286 25.17 23.97 -4.66
N LEU A 287 24.37 23.78 -3.61
CA LEU A 287 22.91 23.69 -3.69
C LEU A 287 22.22 25.05 -3.57
N LYS A 288 22.96 26.15 -3.38
CA LYS A 288 22.36 27.49 -3.28
C LYS A 288 21.59 27.81 -4.56
N GLY A 289 20.29 28.06 -4.42
CA GLY A 289 19.39 28.32 -5.56
C GLY A 289 18.91 27.08 -6.30
N HIS A 290 19.24 25.87 -5.82
CA HIS A 290 18.84 24.59 -6.40
C HIS A 290 17.78 23.86 -5.56
N GLN A 291 16.97 24.60 -4.79
CA GLN A 291 15.80 24.02 -4.11
C GLN A 291 14.75 23.55 -5.15
N ASN A 292 13.95 22.55 -4.77
CA ASN A 292 12.80 22.15 -5.57
C ASN A 292 11.85 23.33 -5.77
N PRO A 293 11.35 23.58 -7.01
CA PRO A 293 10.49 24.72 -7.28
C PRO A 293 9.30 24.80 -6.33
N GLY A 294 9.03 25.99 -5.79
CA GLY A 294 7.90 26.25 -4.88
C GLY A 294 8.25 26.25 -3.37
N TYR A 295 9.46 25.85 -2.99
CA TYR A 295 9.99 25.95 -1.62
C TYR A 295 11.06 27.02 -1.47
#